data_AF-A0A536MEQ3-F1
#
_entry.id   AF-A0A536MEQ3-F1
#
_cell.length_a   1.000
_cell.length_b   1.000
_cell.length_c   1.000
_cell.angle_alpha   90.00
_cell.angle_beta   90.00
_cell.angle_gamma   90.00
#
_symmetry.space_group_name_H-M   'P 1'
#
loop_
_entity.id
_entity.type
_entity.pdbx_description
1 polymer ?
#
loop_
_entity_poly.entity_id
_entity_poly.type
_entity_poly.pdbx_seq_one_letter_code
_entity_poly.pdbx_strand_id
1 'polypeptide(L)'
;MISRTEVVWRHLLVAALDQDIRRSSLTKLSAELELPMSTIHKALERPRAIGAIRGGASGLRVLDPKRLQLMWAAQRDLERDIVYATRVPMTVSEIEARLPASAIPTAYTAFVLHEGRNVIADYEQVVVYADATDVRRRFPRRRGEPNLVILKPDPLLSRYGRVAPRCQVYVDLFNLPTWQAQRFLEALHRDLLGDVA
;
A
#
# COMPACT_ATOMS: atom_id res chain seq x y z
N MET A 1 -6.32 3.42 -10.17
CA MET A 1 -7.10 2.72 -9.13
C MET A 1 -6.48 1.35 -8.97
N ILE A 2 -6.15 0.95 -7.75
CA ILE A 2 -5.68 -0.42 -7.47
C ILE A 2 -6.60 -1.45 -8.14
N SER A 3 -6.00 -2.37 -8.88
CA SER A 3 -6.76 -3.39 -9.60
C SER A 3 -7.29 -4.44 -8.63
N ARG A 4 -8.35 -5.15 -9.04
CA ARG A 4 -8.87 -6.30 -8.27
C ARG A 4 -7.79 -7.36 -8.03
N THR A 5 -6.86 -7.49 -8.97
CA THR A 5 -5.72 -8.40 -8.87
C THR A 5 -4.75 -8.00 -7.75
N GLU A 6 -4.39 -6.71 -7.69
CA GLU A 6 -3.53 -6.17 -6.63
C GLU A 6 -4.20 -6.22 -5.24
N VAL A 7 -5.52 -6.06 -5.16
CA VAL A 7 -6.28 -6.26 -3.90
C VAL A 7 -6.07 -7.67 -3.34
N VAL A 8 -6.08 -8.70 -4.19
CA VAL A 8 -5.82 -10.08 -3.77
C VAL A 8 -4.38 -10.22 -3.26
N TRP A 9 -3.41 -9.64 -3.97
CA TRP A 9 -2.00 -9.70 -3.55
C TRP A 9 -1.78 -9.01 -2.22
N ARG A 10 -2.33 -7.81 -2.04
CA ARG A 10 -2.32 -7.10 -0.76
C ARG A 10 -2.88 -7.96 0.35
N HIS A 11 -4.06 -8.55 0.15
CA HIS A 11 -4.70 -9.37 1.18
C HIS A 11 -3.83 -10.56 1.60
N LEU A 12 -3.21 -11.25 0.63
CA LEU A 12 -2.26 -12.33 0.89
C LEU A 12 -1.00 -11.84 1.62
N LEU A 13 -0.50 -10.65 1.28
CA LEU A 13 0.69 -10.07 1.89
C LEU A 13 0.44 -9.58 3.31
N VAL A 14 -0.70 -8.94 3.58
CA VAL A 14 -1.10 -8.58 4.95
C VAL A 14 -1.15 -9.84 5.82
N ALA A 15 -1.83 -10.89 5.35
CA ALA A 15 -1.90 -12.14 6.09
C ALA A 15 -0.49 -12.74 6.32
N ALA A 16 0.36 -12.75 5.30
CA ALA A 16 1.67 -13.40 5.39
C ALA A 16 2.73 -12.59 6.15
N LEU A 17 2.73 -11.26 6.06
CA LEU A 17 3.75 -10.38 6.62
C LEU A 17 3.34 -9.78 7.98
N ASP A 18 2.06 -9.45 8.16
CA ASP A 18 1.60 -8.80 9.40
C ASP A 18 1.01 -9.82 10.39
N GLN A 19 0.56 -10.99 9.92
CA GLN A 19 -0.13 -12.00 10.75
C GLN A 19 0.54 -13.38 10.77
N ASP A 20 1.62 -13.57 9.98
CA ASP A 20 2.28 -14.87 9.72
C ASP A 20 1.32 -15.99 9.26
N ILE A 21 0.18 -15.63 8.67
CA ILE A 21 -0.79 -16.56 8.10
C ILE A 21 -0.48 -16.76 6.61
N ARG A 22 0.09 -17.93 6.31
CA ARG A 22 0.49 -18.27 4.92
C ARG A 22 -0.47 -19.22 4.20
N ARG A 23 -1.52 -19.72 4.85
CA ARG A 23 -2.48 -20.68 4.26
C ARG A 23 -3.85 -20.03 4.08
N SER A 24 -4.46 -20.26 2.93
CA SER A 24 -5.82 -19.80 2.61
C SER A 24 -6.49 -20.76 1.62
N SER A 25 -7.67 -20.41 1.12
CA SER A 25 -8.37 -21.10 0.05
C SER A 25 -8.99 -20.09 -0.91
N LEU A 26 -9.29 -20.52 -2.13
CA LEU A 26 -9.92 -19.66 -3.13
C LEU A 26 -11.30 -19.20 -2.67
N THR A 27 -12.08 -20.10 -2.06
CA THR A 27 -13.40 -19.79 -1.49
C THR A 27 -13.30 -18.76 -0.38
N LYS A 28 -12.31 -18.89 0.52
CA LYS A 28 -12.07 -17.93 1.60
C LYS A 28 -11.73 -16.55 1.04
N LEU A 29 -10.78 -16.48 0.10
CA LEU A 29 -10.41 -15.21 -0.56
C LEU A 29 -11.59 -14.56 -1.30
N SER A 30 -12.39 -15.36 -1.99
CA SER A 30 -13.56 -14.88 -2.73
C SER A 30 -14.60 -14.28 -1.79
N ALA A 31 -14.86 -14.92 -0.64
CA ALA A 31 -15.76 -14.42 0.38
C ALA A 31 -15.22 -13.15 1.07
N GLU A 32 -13.96 -13.15 1.51
CA GLU A 32 -13.37 -12.03 2.26
C GLU A 32 -13.19 -10.77 1.42
N LEU A 33 -12.96 -10.92 0.11
CA LEU A 33 -12.77 -9.80 -0.81
C LEU A 33 -14.02 -9.47 -1.62
N GLU A 34 -15.09 -10.25 -1.50
CA GLU A 34 -16.32 -10.13 -2.30
C GLU A 34 -16.03 -10.12 -3.81
N LEU A 35 -15.08 -10.96 -4.23
CA LEU A 35 -14.62 -11.06 -5.62
C LEU A 35 -15.01 -12.41 -6.23
N PRO A 36 -15.41 -12.46 -7.51
CA PRO A 36 -15.68 -13.72 -8.20
C PRO A 36 -14.46 -14.63 -8.22
N MET A 37 -14.68 -15.94 -8.10
CA MET A 37 -13.63 -16.95 -8.16
C MET A 37 -12.73 -16.81 -9.38
N SER A 38 -13.27 -16.49 -10.56
CA SER A 38 -12.49 -16.25 -11.78
C SER A 38 -11.49 -15.11 -11.64
N THR A 39 -11.85 -14.05 -10.90
CA THR A 39 -10.95 -12.92 -10.61
C THR A 39 -9.83 -13.37 -9.66
N ILE A 40 -10.17 -14.14 -8.62
CA ILE A 40 -9.16 -14.71 -7.71
C ILE A 40 -8.22 -15.63 -8.48
N HIS A 41 -8.73 -16.53 -9.32
CA HIS A 41 -7.90 -17.43 -10.14
C HIS A 41 -6.91 -16.65 -11.01
N LYS A 42 -7.39 -15.66 -11.75
CA LYS A 42 -6.56 -14.81 -12.62
C LYS A 42 -5.51 -14.04 -11.82
N ALA A 43 -5.88 -13.50 -10.66
CA ALA A 43 -4.95 -12.78 -9.80
C ALA A 43 -3.79 -13.67 -9.32
N LEU A 44 -4.00 -14.97 -9.19
CA LEU A 44 -3.01 -15.92 -8.69
C LEU A 44 -2.13 -16.54 -9.79
N GLU A 45 -2.42 -16.31 -11.08
CA GLU A 45 -1.63 -16.88 -12.19
C GLU A 45 -0.16 -16.45 -12.13
N ARG A 46 0.10 -15.14 -12.08
CA ARG A 46 1.47 -14.62 -12.06
C ARG A 46 2.22 -14.98 -10.77
N PRO A 47 1.64 -14.83 -9.55
CA PRO A 47 2.28 -15.32 -8.33
C PRO A 47 2.60 -16.82 -8.34
N ARG A 48 1.75 -17.67 -8.95
CA ARG A 48 2.04 -19.11 -9.12
C ARG A 48 3.20 -19.34 -10.07
N ALA A 49 3.20 -18.66 -11.22
CA ALA A 49 4.22 -18.83 -12.25
C ALA A 49 5.63 -18.48 -11.75
N ILE A 50 5.75 -17.51 -10.84
CA ILE A 50 7.03 -17.14 -10.23
C ILE A 50 7.33 -17.93 -8.93
N GLY A 51 6.46 -18.87 -8.53
CA GLY A 51 6.64 -19.67 -7.32
C GLY A 51 6.48 -18.87 -6.01
N ALA A 52 5.83 -17.70 -6.04
CA ALA A 52 5.54 -16.95 -4.82
C ALA A 52 4.40 -17.60 -4.01
N ILE A 53 3.51 -18.32 -4.69
CA ILE A 53 2.43 -19.09 -4.08
C ILE A 53 2.35 -20.49 -4.69
N ARG A 54 1.71 -21.42 -3.98
CA ARG A 54 1.37 -22.76 -4.46
C ARG A 54 -0.11 -23.01 -4.24
N GLY A 55 -0.81 -23.43 -5.30
CA GLY A 55 -2.16 -23.99 -5.20
C GLY A 55 -2.11 -25.52 -5.36
N GLY A 56 -3.00 -26.23 -4.67
CA GLY A 56 -3.18 -27.67 -4.82
C GLY A 56 -4.42 -28.18 -4.09
N ALA A 57 -4.57 -29.51 -4.01
CA ALA A 57 -5.69 -30.14 -3.31
C ALA A 57 -5.79 -29.74 -1.82
N SER A 58 -4.66 -29.38 -1.19
CA SER A 58 -4.58 -28.90 0.19
C SER A 58 -4.86 -27.40 0.37
N GLY A 59 -5.24 -26.69 -0.69
CA GLY A 59 -5.58 -25.26 -0.67
C GLY A 59 -4.49 -24.37 -1.28
N LEU A 60 -4.48 -23.11 -0.85
CA LEU A 60 -3.56 -22.07 -1.30
C LEU A 60 -2.53 -21.78 -0.21
N ARG A 61 -1.24 -21.72 -0.56
CA ARG A 61 -0.17 -21.33 0.35
C ARG A 61 0.71 -20.25 -0.27
N VAL A 62 1.00 -19.19 0.51
CA VAL A 62 2.06 -18.23 0.20
C VAL A 62 3.40 -18.86 0.59
N LEU A 63 4.25 -19.10 -0.41
CA LEU A 63 5.56 -19.70 -0.21
C LEU A 63 6.60 -18.62 0.08
N ASP A 64 6.58 -17.57 -0.72
CA ASP A 64 7.58 -16.51 -0.72
C ASP A 64 6.87 -15.15 -0.78
N PRO A 65 6.54 -14.58 0.39
CA PRO A 65 5.93 -13.26 0.49
C PRO A 65 6.82 -12.17 -0.12
N LYS A 66 8.15 -12.30 -0.04
CA LYS A 66 9.11 -11.35 -0.59
C LYS A 66 9.01 -11.28 -2.12
N ARG A 67 8.94 -12.43 -2.78
CA ARG A 67 8.75 -12.49 -4.23
C ARG A 67 7.41 -11.90 -4.66
N LEU A 68 6.34 -12.15 -3.90
CA LEU A 68 5.03 -11.55 -4.16
C LEU A 68 5.05 -10.02 -3.97
N GLN A 69 5.67 -9.54 -2.89
CA GLN A 69 5.81 -8.12 -2.55
C GLN A 69 6.56 -7.36 -3.65
N LEU A 70 7.71 -7.87 -4.08
CA LEU A 70 8.53 -7.25 -5.13
C LEU A 70 7.82 -7.25 -6.49
N MET A 71 7.14 -8.36 -6.83
CA MET A 71 6.34 -8.43 -8.05
C MET A 71 5.23 -7.37 -8.06
N TRP A 72 4.49 -7.23 -6.95
CA TRP A 72 3.43 -6.23 -6.86
C TRP A 72 4.00 -4.81 -6.93
N ALA A 73 5.08 -4.52 -6.18
CA ALA A 73 5.72 -3.20 -6.21
C ALA A 73 6.16 -2.79 -7.62
N ALA A 74 6.73 -3.72 -8.40
CA ALA A 74 7.18 -3.49 -9.76
C ALA A 74 6.05 -3.36 -10.80
N GLN A 75 4.84 -3.86 -10.51
CA GLN A 75 3.68 -3.79 -11.41
C GLN A 75 2.73 -2.65 -11.08
N ARG A 76 2.84 -2.08 -9.89
CA ARG A 76 2.04 -0.95 -9.45
C ARG A 76 2.32 0.25 -10.34
N ASP A 77 1.27 1.02 -10.61
CA ASP A 77 1.36 2.34 -11.23
C ASP A 77 0.67 3.35 -10.31
N LEU A 78 1.45 3.99 -9.44
CA LEU A 78 0.93 4.91 -8.44
C LEU A 78 0.39 6.20 -9.06
N GLU A 79 1.00 6.68 -10.15
CA GLU A 79 0.61 7.92 -10.82
C GLU A 79 -0.84 7.86 -11.32
N ARG A 80 -1.27 6.71 -11.84
CA ARG A 80 -2.66 6.48 -12.28
C ARG A 80 -3.69 6.51 -11.17
N ASP A 81 -3.27 6.54 -9.91
CA ASP A 81 -4.16 6.65 -8.76
C ASP A 81 -4.23 8.07 -8.20
N ILE A 82 -3.36 8.99 -8.65
CA ILE A 82 -3.38 10.37 -8.21
C ILE A 82 -4.63 11.06 -8.75
N VAL A 83 -5.56 11.40 -7.86
CA VAL A 83 -6.82 12.12 -8.19
C VAL A 83 -6.75 13.61 -7.88
N TYR A 84 -5.80 14.00 -7.03
CA TYR A 84 -5.56 15.40 -6.70
C TYR A 84 -4.14 15.57 -6.13
N ALA A 85 -3.49 16.66 -6.50
CA ALA A 85 -2.19 17.05 -5.96
C ALA A 85 -2.13 18.57 -5.87
N THR A 86 -1.52 19.11 -4.81
CA THR A 86 -1.39 20.56 -4.61
C THR A 86 -0.18 20.90 -3.75
N ARG A 87 0.32 22.13 -3.90
CA ARG A 87 1.23 22.74 -2.95
C ARG A 87 0.44 23.27 -1.75
N VAL A 88 0.90 22.94 -0.55
CA VAL A 88 0.41 23.45 0.74
C VAL A 88 1.60 24.09 1.46
N PRO A 89 1.57 25.39 1.76
CA PRO A 89 2.66 26.08 2.48
C PRO A 89 2.52 25.86 3.98
N MET A 90 2.59 24.60 4.38
CA MET A 90 2.56 24.13 5.76
C MET A 90 3.66 23.07 5.91
N THR A 91 4.11 22.88 7.14
CA THR A 91 4.96 21.74 7.48
C THR A 91 4.20 20.43 7.31
N VAL A 92 4.93 19.32 7.17
CA VAL A 92 4.32 17.99 7.05
C VAL A 92 3.38 17.69 8.22
N SER A 93 3.81 17.95 9.46
CA SER A 93 2.99 17.69 10.65
C SER A 93 1.70 18.52 10.67
N GLU A 94 1.73 19.77 10.21
CA GLU A 94 0.53 20.60 10.07
C GLU A 94 -0.42 20.08 8.98
N ILE A 95 0.11 19.56 7.88
CA ILE A 95 -0.69 18.94 6.82
C ILE A 95 -1.37 17.69 7.38
N GLU A 96 -0.61 16.81 8.01
CA GLU A 96 -1.07 15.54 8.61
C GLU A 96 -2.18 15.79 9.63
N ALA A 97 -2.01 16.77 10.54
CA ALA A 97 -3.01 17.12 11.55
C ALA A 97 -4.32 17.68 10.97
N ARG A 98 -4.28 18.24 9.75
CA ARG A 98 -5.45 18.84 9.08
C ARG A 98 -6.11 17.89 8.06
N LEU A 99 -5.59 16.68 7.86
CA LEU A 99 -6.20 15.71 6.97
C LEU A 99 -7.60 15.32 7.45
N PRO A 100 -8.52 14.98 6.53
CA PRO A 100 -9.80 14.39 6.89
C PRO A 100 -9.60 13.12 7.72
N ALA A 101 -10.45 12.88 8.73
CA ALA A 101 -10.37 11.66 9.56
C ALA A 101 -10.61 10.35 8.78
N SER A 102 -11.16 10.45 7.56
CA SER A 102 -11.36 9.36 6.61
C SER A 102 -10.15 9.11 5.70
N ALA A 103 -9.16 10.00 5.70
CA ALA A 103 -7.93 9.80 4.94
C ALA A 103 -7.11 8.67 5.56
N ILE A 104 -6.62 7.76 4.71
CA ILE A 104 -5.71 6.68 5.12
C ILE A 104 -4.30 7.10 4.70
N PRO A 105 -3.41 7.42 5.65
CA PRO A 105 -2.02 7.71 5.33
C PRO A 105 -1.34 6.52 4.66
N THR A 106 -0.47 6.81 3.70
CA THR A 106 0.47 5.85 3.11
C THR A 106 1.88 6.46 3.05
N ALA A 107 2.80 5.78 2.37
CA ALA A 107 4.18 6.20 2.16
C ALA A 107 4.88 6.64 3.46
N TYR A 108 5.48 7.84 3.48
CA TYR A 108 6.27 8.35 4.60
C TYR A 108 5.48 8.45 5.90
N THR A 109 4.31 9.09 5.87
CA THR A 109 3.46 9.27 7.06
C THR A 109 3.07 7.91 7.64
N ALA A 110 2.67 6.96 6.78
CA ALA A 110 2.31 5.63 7.26
C ALA A 110 3.50 4.86 7.85
N PHE A 111 4.68 4.95 7.24
CA PHE A 111 5.89 4.37 7.80
C PHE A 111 6.15 4.90 9.21
N VAL A 112 6.14 6.23 9.39
CA VAL A 112 6.37 6.85 10.70
C VAL A 112 5.31 6.44 11.72
N LEU A 113 4.05 6.31 11.31
CA LEU A 113 2.98 5.84 12.19
C LEU A 113 3.15 4.37 12.61
N HIS A 114 3.67 3.50 11.74
CA HIS A 114 3.96 2.10 12.08
C HIS A 114 5.16 1.99 13.03
N GLU A 115 6.19 2.81 12.83
CA GLU A 115 7.42 2.77 13.64
C GLU A 115 7.35 3.66 14.91
N GLY A 116 6.29 4.46 15.04
CA GLY A 116 6.07 5.40 16.15
C GLY A 116 6.99 6.63 16.15
N ARG A 117 8.01 6.68 15.30
CA ARG A 117 8.94 7.81 15.14
C ARG A 117 9.63 7.78 13.79
N ASN A 118 10.05 8.96 13.30
CA ASN A 118 10.90 9.03 12.13
C ASN A 118 12.37 8.79 12.51
N VAL A 119 12.98 7.75 11.95
CA VAL A 119 14.39 7.36 12.19
C VAL A 119 15.24 7.38 10.92
N ILE A 120 14.66 7.80 9.79
CA ILE A 120 15.26 7.62 8.47
C ILE A 120 15.74 8.95 7.88
N ALA A 121 14.80 9.81 7.50
CA ALA A 121 15.09 11.11 6.90
C ALA A 121 13.85 12.00 6.98
N ASP A 122 14.06 13.31 6.99
CA ASP A 122 12.97 14.25 6.82
C ASP A 122 12.34 14.08 5.43
N TYR A 123 11.01 14.17 5.38
CA TYR A 123 10.23 14.14 4.16
C TYR A 123 9.36 15.39 4.09
N GLU A 124 9.07 15.83 2.87
CA GLU A 124 8.30 17.06 2.64
C GLU A 124 6.92 16.77 2.04
N GLN A 125 6.68 15.55 1.57
CA GLN A 125 5.48 15.15 0.85
C GLN A 125 4.57 14.25 1.71
N VAL A 126 3.30 14.59 1.78
CA VAL A 126 2.25 13.77 2.39
C VAL A 126 1.45 13.08 1.29
N VAL A 127 1.34 11.76 1.36
CA VAL A 127 0.59 10.94 0.40
C VAL A 127 -0.50 10.16 1.15
N VAL A 128 -1.76 10.33 0.75
CA VAL A 128 -2.90 9.68 1.41
C VAL A 128 -3.94 9.17 0.42
N TYR A 129 -4.64 8.10 0.79
CA TYR A 129 -5.87 7.67 0.14
C TYR A 129 -7.05 8.43 0.75
N ALA A 130 -7.73 9.28 -0.02
CA ALA A 130 -8.82 10.10 0.51
C ALA A 130 -9.77 10.60 -0.59
N ASP A 131 -10.98 10.99 -0.21
CA ASP A 131 -11.89 11.67 -1.14
C ASP A 131 -11.33 13.06 -1.50
N ALA A 132 -11.08 13.27 -2.80
CA ALA A 132 -10.47 14.50 -3.29
C ALA A 132 -11.33 15.74 -3.02
N THR A 133 -12.66 15.61 -2.97
CA THR A 133 -13.58 16.71 -2.70
C THR A 133 -13.40 17.22 -1.28
N ASP A 134 -13.35 16.29 -0.32
CA ASP A 134 -13.15 16.59 1.10
C ASP A 134 -11.78 17.20 1.39
N VAL A 135 -10.75 16.75 0.68
CA VAL A 135 -9.41 17.33 0.77
C VAL A 135 -9.38 18.71 0.15
N ARG A 136 -9.93 18.92 -1.06
CA ARG A 136 -9.93 20.22 -1.74
C ARG A 136 -10.58 21.34 -0.95
N ARG A 137 -11.61 21.03 -0.15
CA ARG A 137 -12.25 22.00 0.76
C ARG A 137 -11.30 22.49 1.86
N ARG A 138 -10.42 21.62 2.36
CA ARG A 138 -9.44 21.93 3.43
C ARG A 138 -8.13 22.47 2.88
N PHE A 139 -7.72 21.97 1.72
CA PHE A 139 -6.47 22.30 1.02
C PHE A 139 -6.79 22.72 -0.42
N PRO A 140 -7.14 23.99 -0.66
CA PRO A 140 -7.43 24.49 -2.01
C PRO A 140 -6.21 24.37 -2.92
N ARG A 141 -6.47 24.25 -4.24
CA ARG A 141 -5.41 24.08 -5.23
C ARG A 141 -4.52 25.32 -5.31
N ARG A 142 -3.21 25.13 -5.23
CA ARG A 142 -2.19 26.16 -5.39
C ARG A 142 -1.15 25.73 -6.41
N ARG A 143 -0.49 26.72 -7.04
CA ARG A 143 0.64 26.50 -7.96
C ARG A 143 1.91 26.13 -7.18
N GLY A 144 2.83 25.45 -7.84
CA GLY A 144 4.10 24.99 -7.28
C GLY A 144 4.19 23.46 -7.17
N GLU A 145 5.35 22.97 -6.74
CA GLU A 145 5.62 21.54 -6.58
C GLU A 145 4.67 20.91 -5.54
N PRO A 146 3.90 19.87 -5.88
CA PRO A 146 2.96 19.28 -4.94
C PRO A 146 3.64 18.57 -3.77
N ASN A 147 3.28 18.98 -2.56
CA ASN A 147 3.69 18.32 -1.32
C ASN A 147 2.52 17.65 -0.58
N LEU A 148 1.31 17.74 -1.13
CA LEU A 148 0.17 16.93 -0.74
C LEU A 148 -0.37 16.20 -1.98
N VAL A 149 -0.32 14.87 -1.94
CA VAL A 149 -0.76 13.98 -3.03
C VAL A 149 -1.89 13.09 -2.52
N ILE A 150 -3.01 13.10 -3.24
CA ILE A 150 -4.20 12.32 -2.91
C ILE A 150 -4.38 11.22 -3.94
N LEU A 151 -4.33 10.00 -3.43
CA LEU A 151 -4.63 8.78 -4.16
C LEU A 151 -6.12 8.49 -4.08
N LYS A 152 -6.65 7.85 -5.13
CA LYS A 152 -8.05 7.45 -5.21
C LYS A 152 -8.44 6.59 -4.01
N PRO A 153 -9.56 6.85 -3.31
CA PRO A 153 -10.02 6.03 -2.20
C PRO A 153 -10.09 4.53 -2.54
N ASP A 154 -9.71 3.70 -1.58
CA ASP A 154 -9.85 2.25 -1.63
C ASP A 154 -10.71 1.77 -0.45
N PRO A 155 -11.97 1.37 -0.70
CA PRO A 155 -12.88 0.91 0.36
C PRO A 155 -12.39 -0.31 1.12
N LEU A 156 -11.51 -1.13 0.56
CA LEU A 156 -10.97 -2.31 1.22
C LEU A 156 -9.76 -1.99 2.10
N LEU A 157 -9.12 -0.84 1.91
CA LEU A 157 -7.94 -0.46 2.69
C LEU A 157 -8.30 -0.18 4.16
N SER A 158 -9.48 0.40 4.40
CA SER A 158 -9.98 0.67 5.76
C SER A 158 -10.23 -0.60 6.58
N ARG A 159 -10.38 -1.77 5.94
CA ARG A 159 -10.50 -3.06 6.62
C ARG A 159 -9.22 -3.46 7.38
N TYR A 160 -8.08 -2.87 7.01
CA TYR A 160 -6.78 -3.14 7.66
C TYR A 160 -6.41 -2.11 8.73
N GLY A 161 -7.25 -1.08 8.95
CA GLY A 161 -7.03 -0.05 9.95
C GLY A 161 -7.11 1.37 9.39
N ARG A 162 -6.62 2.34 10.18
CA ARG A 162 -6.62 3.78 9.81
C ARG A 162 -5.34 4.21 9.08
N VAL A 163 -4.38 3.32 8.93
CA VAL A 163 -3.09 3.51 8.25
C VAL A 163 -2.93 2.38 7.24
N ALA A 164 -2.39 2.67 6.05
CA ALA A 164 -2.16 1.64 5.06
C ALA A 164 -1.26 0.52 5.63
N PRO A 165 -1.54 -0.77 5.36
CA PRO A 165 -0.73 -1.86 5.87
C PRO A 165 0.69 -1.81 5.28
N ARG A 166 1.67 -2.37 5.99
CA ARG A 166 3.10 -2.23 5.64
C ARG A 166 3.42 -2.66 4.21
N CYS A 167 2.77 -3.72 3.70
CA CYS A 167 2.94 -4.17 2.32
C CYS A 167 2.50 -3.11 1.28
N GLN A 168 1.42 -2.35 1.57
CA GLN A 168 0.95 -1.25 0.72
C GLN A 168 1.90 -0.06 0.81
N VAL A 169 2.35 0.28 2.03
CA VAL A 169 3.34 1.36 2.25
C VAL A 169 4.62 1.10 1.45
N TYR A 170 5.12 -0.15 1.45
CA TYR A 170 6.26 -0.55 0.63
C TYR A 170 5.99 -0.29 -0.87
N VAL A 171 4.85 -0.73 -1.39
CA VAL A 171 4.50 -0.57 -2.81
C VAL A 171 4.39 0.90 -3.19
N ASP A 172 3.77 1.72 -2.34
CA ASP A 172 3.59 3.13 -2.63
C ASP A 172 4.93 3.86 -2.60
N LEU A 173 5.78 3.63 -1.60
CA LEU A 173 7.15 4.18 -1.58
C LEU A 173 7.97 3.73 -2.80
N PHE A 174 7.83 2.47 -3.22
CA PHE A 174 8.55 1.93 -4.39
C PHE A 174 8.25 2.72 -5.67
N ASN A 175 7.07 3.34 -5.74
CA ASN A 175 6.59 4.07 -6.89
C ASN A 175 6.72 5.60 -6.75
N LEU A 176 7.34 6.10 -5.68
CA LEU A 176 7.59 7.53 -5.52
C LEU A 176 8.98 7.91 -6.10
N PRO A 177 9.07 8.90 -7.00
CA PRO A 177 10.30 9.26 -7.70
C PRO A 177 11.22 10.18 -6.85
N THR A 178 11.30 9.94 -5.55
CA THR A 178 11.98 10.81 -4.58
C THR A 178 13.09 10.05 -3.87
N TRP A 179 14.25 10.68 -3.66
CA TRP A 179 15.39 10.02 -3.01
C TRP A 179 15.10 9.59 -1.56
N GLN A 180 14.21 10.30 -0.85
CA GLN A 180 13.77 9.90 0.48
C GLN A 180 13.06 8.55 0.44
N ALA A 181 12.21 8.30 -0.57
CA ALA A 181 11.48 7.04 -0.71
C ALA A 181 12.44 5.85 -0.72
N GLN A 182 13.59 5.97 -1.40
CA GLN A 182 14.61 4.94 -1.42
C GLN A 182 15.17 4.60 -0.03
N ARG A 183 15.41 5.60 0.83
CA ARG A 183 15.88 5.37 2.21
C ARG A 183 14.83 4.67 3.07
N PHE A 184 13.57 5.07 2.93
CA PHE A 184 12.45 4.45 3.65
C PHE A 184 12.19 3.02 3.16
N LEU A 185 12.31 2.78 1.85
CA LEU A 185 12.23 1.43 1.26
C LEU A 185 13.31 0.51 1.77
N GLU A 186 14.55 0.96 1.89
CA GLU A 186 15.63 0.16 2.44
C GLU A 186 15.38 -0.26 3.89
N ALA A 187 14.81 0.64 4.70
CA ALA A 187 14.39 0.31 6.06
C ALA A 187 13.27 -0.73 6.07
N LEU A 188 12.16 -0.46 5.36
CA LEU A 188 11.06 -1.42 5.22
C LEU A 188 11.50 -2.76 4.65
N HIS A 189 12.44 -2.77 3.70
CA HIS A 189 12.93 -4.00 3.10
C HIS A 189 13.67 -4.85 4.13
N ARG A 190 14.47 -4.25 5.01
CA ARG A 190 15.12 -4.99 6.10
C ARG A 190 14.11 -5.56 7.09
N ASP A 191 13.07 -4.79 7.42
CA ASP A 191 12.12 -5.21 8.45
C ASP A 191 11.07 -6.21 7.93
N LEU A 192 10.52 -5.99 6.73
CA LEU A 192 9.50 -6.86 6.13
C LEU A 192 10.09 -8.07 5.41
N LEU A 193 11.27 -7.90 4.82
CA LEU A 193 11.84 -8.84 3.84
C LEU A 193 13.27 -9.31 4.21
N GLY A 194 13.75 -8.91 5.39
CA GLY A 194 15.00 -9.39 5.99
C GLY A 194 14.80 -10.74 6.67
N ASP A 195 15.74 -11.64 6.40
CA ASP A 195 15.91 -13.01 6.92
C ASP A 195 14.62 -13.84 7.11
N VAL A 196 14.06 -14.25 5.96
CA VAL A 196 13.50 -15.60 5.84
C VAL A 196 14.65 -16.51 5.40
N ALA A 197 15.54 -16.84 6.34
CA ALA A 197 16.51 -17.92 6.19
C ALA A 197 15.86 -19.27 6.53
#